data_AF-A0A3M0ZJW8-F1
#
_entry.id   AF-A0A3M0ZJW8-F1
#
_cell.length_a   1.000
_cell.length_b   1.000
_cell.length_c   1.000
_cell.angle_alpha   90.00
_cell.angle_beta   90.00
_cell.angle_gamma   90.00
#
_symmetry.space_group_name_H-M   'P 1'
#
loop_
_entity.id
_entity.type
_entity.pdbx_description
1 polymer ?
#
loop_
_entity_poly.entity_id
_entity_poly.type
_entity_poly.pdbx_seq_one_letter_code
_entity_poly.pdbx_strand_id
1 'polypeptide(L)'
;MGRERILVTVKTYPTLSRKYGETVCTAGVREDGSWVRIYPVPFRRLDEKQQYSKFDWLECDLHPSKKDPRPETFHPSDISQLRPVDHIGTENKWRERRRILLETTPVYTNLQRLIDGAKTNKMSLAVFKPKRVLGFSWEEEERDWEPTRLEQMRRQSNQGLLFEEEAWRKTFKVIPKLPYSFSYEFEDDEGKRSKLQILDWEIGALYWKCLRKAEKNEEEALEKVRIKYEDQFLERDIHLFLGTTQQFHFVAPNPWVIIGVFPIPYDRQMSLI
;
A
#
# COMPACT_ATOMS: atom_id res chain seq x y z
N MET A 1 7.59 -26.33 3.21
CA MET A 1 7.15 -25.01 3.70
C MET A 1 5.64 -25.08 3.79
N GLY A 2 5.08 -24.67 4.92
CA GLY A 2 3.64 -24.76 5.18
C GLY A 2 2.91 -23.53 4.66
N ARG A 3 1.60 -23.64 4.59
CA ARG A 3 0.72 -22.56 4.17
C ARG A 3 0.75 -21.44 5.22
N GLU A 4 0.95 -20.19 4.80
CA GLU A 4 1.07 -19.04 5.69
C GLU A 4 -0.19 -18.17 5.66
N ARG A 5 -0.61 -17.64 6.82
CA ARG A 5 -1.68 -16.65 6.93
C ARG A 5 -1.12 -15.24 7.00
N ILE A 6 -1.61 -14.35 6.16
CA ILE A 6 -1.11 -12.98 6.00
C ILE A 6 -2.29 -12.01 6.06
N LEU A 7 -2.30 -11.12 7.04
CA LEU A 7 -3.29 -10.05 7.16
C LEU A 7 -2.89 -8.92 6.22
N VAL A 8 -3.68 -8.68 5.18
CA VAL A 8 -3.42 -7.60 4.23
C VAL A 8 -3.64 -6.27 4.90
N THR A 9 -2.63 -5.40 4.91
CA THR A 9 -2.72 -4.05 5.49
C THR A 9 -2.65 -2.97 4.42
N VAL A 10 -2.05 -3.29 3.27
CA VAL A 10 -1.72 -2.32 2.23
C VAL A 10 -1.91 -2.91 0.84
N LYS A 11 -2.47 -2.09 -0.05
CA LYS A 11 -2.34 -2.24 -1.50
C LYS A 11 -1.88 -0.89 -2.05
N THR A 12 -0.78 -0.87 -2.80
CA THR A 12 -0.34 0.38 -3.44
C THR A 12 -1.17 0.67 -4.70
N TYR A 13 -1.23 1.93 -5.11
CA TYR A 13 -1.77 2.28 -6.41
C TYR A 13 -0.99 1.55 -7.52
N PRO A 14 -1.67 0.96 -8.53
CA PRO A 14 -0.99 0.15 -9.54
C PRO A 14 0.06 0.94 -10.32
N THR A 15 1.14 0.23 -10.64
CA THR A 15 2.19 0.71 -11.52
C THR A 15 2.29 -0.18 -12.76
N LEU A 16 2.71 0.40 -13.88
CA LEU A 16 2.94 -0.34 -15.12
C LEU A 16 4.31 -1.03 -15.08
N SER A 17 4.28 -2.36 -14.96
CA SER A 17 5.44 -3.22 -15.12
C SER A 17 5.58 -3.67 -16.57
N ARG A 18 6.78 -3.59 -17.14
CA ARG A 18 7.09 -4.16 -18.46
C ARG A 18 6.75 -5.65 -18.51
N LYS A 19 7.18 -6.42 -17.50
CA LYS A 19 7.09 -7.88 -17.51
C LYS A 19 5.69 -8.40 -17.12
N TYR A 20 5.01 -7.72 -16.21
CA TYR A 20 3.80 -8.25 -15.57
C TYR A 20 2.53 -7.44 -15.90
N GLY A 21 2.65 -6.32 -16.64
CA GLY A 21 1.56 -5.38 -16.87
C GLY A 21 1.24 -4.55 -15.62
N GLU A 22 -0.03 -4.28 -15.36
CA GLU A 22 -0.44 -3.62 -14.12
C GLU A 22 -0.17 -4.49 -12.90
N THR A 23 0.62 -3.97 -11.98
CA THR A 23 0.95 -4.66 -10.73
C THR A 23 0.78 -3.74 -9.53
N VAL A 24 0.34 -4.32 -8.43
CA VAL A 24 0.33 -3.68 -7.11
C VAL A 24 1.35 -4.37 -6.21
N CYS A 25 1.88 -3.60 -5.25
CA CYS A 25 2.54 -4.15 -4.09
C CYS A 25 1.48 -4.40 -3.03
N THR A 26 1.40 -5.62 -2.51
CA THR A 26 0.59 -5.93 -1.33
C THR A 26 1.51 -6.13 -0.15
N ALA A 27 1.27 -5.43 0.94
CA ALA A 27 1.96 -5.68 2.20
C ALA A 27 0.95 -6.13 3.26
N GLY A 28 1.41 -7.00 4.13
CA GLY A 28 0.63 -7.56 5.22
C GLY A 28 1.54 -8.06 6.33
N VAL A 29 0.92 -8.52 7.41
CA VAL A 29 1.62 -9.08 8.57
C VAL A 29 1.16 -10.50 8.83
N ARG A 30 2.06 -11.35 9.32
CA ARG A 30 1.69 -12.66 9.87
C ARG A 30 1.03 -12.49 11.24
N GLU A 31 0.51 -13.58 11.79
CA GLU A 31 -0.08 -13.61 13.14
C GLU A 31 0.93 -13.21 14.23
N ASP A 32 2.22 -13.42 14.01
CA ASP A 32 3.32 -13.01 14.90
C ASP A 32 3.79 -11.55 14.70
N GLY A 33 3.10 -10.77 13.86
CA GLY A 33 3.44 -9.38 13.56
C GLY A 33 4.60 -9.19 12.59
N SER A 34 5.20 -10.26 12.06
CA SER A 34 6.26 -10.15 11.05
C SER A 34 5.71 -9.71 9.70
N TRP A 35 6.43 -8.80 9.03
CA TRP A 35 6.01 -8.24 7.76
C TRP A 35 6.23 -9.19 6.58
N VAL A 36 5.31 -9.08 5.61
CA VAL A 36 5.35 -9.77 4.33
C VAL A 36 4.97 -8.79 3.23
N ARG A 37 5.82 -8.69 2.21
CA ARG A 37 5.54 -8.06 0.92
C ARG A 37 5.28 -9.16 -0.10
N ILE A 38 4.08 -9.18 -0.66
CA ILE A 38 3.74 -10.03 -1.81
C ILE A 38 3.88 -9.16 -3.06
N TYR A 39 4.83 -9.48 -3.92
CA TYR A 39 5.08 -8.75 -5.16
C TYR A 39 5.68 -9.64 -6.24
N PRO A 40 5.26 -9.53 -7.52
CA PRO A 40 4.18 -8.67 -8.01
C PRO A 40 2.81 -9.34 -7.87
N VAL A 41 1.78 -8.57 -7.50
CA VAL A 41 0.40 -9.06 -7.56
C VAL A 41 -0.32 -8.39 -8.73
N PRO A 42 -0.79 -9.14 -9.75
CA PRO A 42 -1.61 -8.59 -10.83
C PRO A 42 -3.07 -8.42 -10.35
N PHE A 43 -3.30 -7.64 -9.29
CA PHE A 43 -4.54 -7.62 -8.51
C PHE A 43 -5.81 -7.39 -9.36
N ARG A 44 -5.76 -6.46 -10.33
CA ARG A 44 -6.90 -6.17 -11.22
C ARG A 44 -7.21 -7.28 -12.23
N ARG A 45 -6.31 -8.26 -12.37
CA ARG A 45 -6.46 -9.43 -13.24
C ARG A 45 -6.83 -10.69 -12.45
N LEU A 46 -6.93 -10.58 -11.12
CA LEU A 46 -7.38 -11.67 -10.27
C LEU A 46 -8.89 -11.88 -10.45
N ASP A 47 -9.31 -13.14 -10.37
CA ASP A 47 -10.73 -13.50 -10.34
C ASP A 47 -11.42 -12.84 -9.13
N GLU A 48 -12.74 -12.63 -9.19
CA GLU A 48 -13.48 -11.99 -8.09
C GLU A 48 -13.23 -12.66 -6.73
N LYS A 49 -13.10 -14.01 -6.72
CA LYS A 49 -12.81 -14.81 -5.52
C LYS A 49 -11.41 -14.62 -4.95
N GLN A 50 -10.50 -14.04 -5.72
CA GLN A 50 -9.11 -13.74 -5.36
C GLN A 50 -8.92 -12.24 -5.07
N GLN A 51 -9.93 -11.40 -5.31
CA GLN A 51 -9.87 -9.99 -4.97
C GLN A 51 -10.12 -9.82 -3.47
N TYR A 52 -9.06 -9.47 -2.75
CA TYR A 52 -9.08 -9.23 -1.31
C TYR A 52 -9.10 -7.75 -0.95
N SER A 53 -9.59 -7.47 0.24
CA SER A 53 -9.72 -6.16 0.86
C SER A 53 -8.64 -5.91 1.92
N LYS A 54 -8.52 -4.66 2.35
CA LYS A 54 -7.68 -4.30 3.49
C LYS A 54 -8.28 -4.95 4.74
N PHE A 55 -7.43 -5.60 5.53
CA PHE A 55 -7.73 -6.43 6.70
C PHE A 55 -8.35 -7.81 6.42
N ASP A 56 -8.26 -8.31 5.19
CA ASP A 56 -8.51 -9.73 4.91
C ASP A 56 -7.28 -10.56 5.28
N TRP A 57 -7.52 -11.75 5.82
CA TRP A 57 -6.53 -12.81 5.92
C TRP A 57 -6.44 -13.57 4.60
N LEU A 58 -5.24 -13.63 4.03
CA LEU A 58 -4.92 -14.49 2.90
C LEU A 58 -4.20 -15.74 3.39
N GLU A 59 -4.45 -16.87 2.73
CA GLU A 59 -3.77 -18.13 3.03
C GLU A 59 -3.12 -18.72 1.77
N CYS A 60 -1.80 -18.56 1.64
CA CYS A 60 -1.05 -18.95 0.45
C CYS A 60 0.34 -19.50 0.78
N ASP A 61 0.92 -20.24 -0.17
CA ASP A 61 2.28 -20.74 -0.08
C ASP A 61 3.25 -19.69 -0.63
N LEU A 62 4.11 -19.16 0.23
CA LEU A 62 5.08 -18.13 -0.12
C LEU A 62 6.50 -18.68 -0.24
N HIS A 63 7.27 -18.10 -1.14
CA HIS A 63 8.71 -18.33 -1.20
C HIS A 63 9.48 -17.01 -1.35
N PRO A 64 10.68 -16.88 -0.76
CA PRO A 64 11.49 -15.67 -0.87
C PRO A 64 11.79 -15.29 -2.33
N SER A 65 11.91 -13.99 -2.59
CA SER A 65 12.35 -13.47 -3.87
C SER A 65 13.86 -13.68 -4.07
N LYS A 66 14.25 -14.22 -5.23
CA LYS A 66 15.68 -14.31 -5.62
C LYS A 66 16.23 -12.99 -6.20
N LYS A 67 15.35 -12.07 -6.59
CA LYS A 67 15.71 -10.83 -7.30
C LYS A 67 15.52 -9.57 -6.48
N ASP A 68 14.66 -9.63 -5.48
CA ASP A 68 14.42 -8.53 -4.56
C ASP A 68 15.14 -8.86 -3.25
N PRO A 69 16.19 -8.12 -2.89
CA PRO A 69 17.01 -8.43 -1.73
C PRO A 69 16.34 -8.07 -0.40
N ARG A 70 15.21 -7.35 -0.43
CA ARG A 70 14.48 -6.93 0.76
C ARG A 70 13.96 -8.16 1.51
N PRO A 71 14.19 -8.26 2.84
CA PRO A 71 13.95 -9.49 3.59
C PRO A 71 12.48 -9.89 3.62
N GLU A 72 11.56 -8.93 3.50
CA GLU A 72 10.12 -9.18 3.51
C GLU A 72 9.54 -9.51 2.14
N THR A 73 10.31 -9.56 1.04
CA THR A 73 9.73 -9.80 -0.29
C THR A 73 9.60 -11.29 -0.61
N PHE A 74 8.35 -11.72 -0.78
CA PHE A 74 7.96 -13.07 -1.17
C PHE A 74 7.11 -13.08 -2.44
N HIS A 75 7.13 -14.21 -3.14
CA HIS A 75 6.24 -14.50 -4.26
C HIS A 75 5.27 -15.62 -3.86
N PRO A 76 3.99 -15.54 -4.28
CA PRO A 76 3.09 -16.67 -4.17
C PRO A 76 3.53 -17.78 -5.12
N SER A 77 3.55 -19.02 -4.61
CA SER A 77 3.86 -20.20 -5.41
C SER A 77 2.81 -20.43 -6.49
N ASP A 78 1.56 -20.13 -6.16
CA ASP A 78 0.44 -20.05 -7.10
C ASP A 78 -0.43 -18.83 -6.77
N ILE A 79 -0.63 -17.96 -7.77
CA ILE A 79 -1.47 -16.76 -7.65
C ILE A 79 -2.92 -17.14 -7.31
N SER A 80 -3.38 -18.32 -7.71
CA SER A 80 -4.76 -18.78 -7.48
C SER A 80 -5.08 -19.03 -6.00
N GLN A 81 -4.04 -19.14 -5.16
CA GLN A 81 -4.12 -19.32 -3.72
C GLN A 81 -4.34 -18.02 -2.95
N LEU A 82 -4.23 -16.84 -3.57
CA LEU A 82 -4.50 -15.54 -2.94
C LEU A 82 -6.00 -15.34 -2.70
N ARG A 83 -6.57 -16.15 -1.81
CA ARG A 83 -7.99 -16.14 -1.47
C ARG A 83 -8.18 -15.60 -0.06
N PRO A 84 -9.11 -14.65 0.15
CA PRO A 84 -9.48 -14.22 1.49
C PRO A 84 -10.16 -15.38 2.21
N VAL A 85 -9.64 -15.75 3.39
CA VAL A 85 -10.19 -16.82 4.25
C VAL A 85 -10.94 -16.27 5.46
N ASP A 86 -10.66 -15.03 5.85
CA ASP A 86 -11.25 -14.36 7.01
C ASP A 86 -11.06 -12.83 6.89
N HIS A 87 -11.77 -12.04 7.70
CA HIS A 87 -11.71 -10.58 7.71
C HIS A 87 -11.72 -10.01 9.13
N ILE A 88 -10.79 -9.09 9.41
CA ILE A 88 -10.81 -8.34 10.67
C ILE A 88 -11.61 -7.06 10.50
N GLY A 89 -12.81 -7.05 11.06
CA GLY A 89 -13.71 -5.90 11.04
C GLY A 89 -13.28 -4.74 11.94
N THR A 90 -14.23 -3.88 12.26
CA THR A 90 -14.01 -2.64 13.05
C THR A 90 -14.61 -2.70 14.45
N GLU A 91 -14.98 -3.89 14.90
CA GLU A 91 -15.64 -4.16 16.17
C GLU A 91 -14.76 -3.73 17.35
N ASN A 92 -15.41 -3.38 18.47
CA ASN A 92 -14.73 -3.00 19.72
C ASN A 92 -13.64 -1.94 19.51
N LYS A 93 -13.93 -0.89 18.73
CA LYS A 93 -12.98 0.18 18.38
C LYS A 93 -11.67 -0.35 17.75
N TRP A 94 -11.79 -1.35 16.87
CA TRP A 94 -10.67 -1.96 16.13
C TRP A 94 -9.71 -2.75 17.01
N ARG A 95 -10.21 -3.37 18.10
CA ARG A 95 -9.40 -4.11 19.08
C ARG A 95 -8.43 -5.11 18.42
N GLU A 96 -8.93 -5.95 17.53
CA GLU A 96 -8.10 -6.99 16.91
C GLU A 96 -7.06 -6.41 15.95
N ARG A 97 -7.40 -5.32 15.24
CA ARG A 97 -6.43 -4.62 14.40
C ARG A 97 -5.31 -3.99 15.23
N ARG A 98 -5.60 -3.45 16.43
CA ARG A 98 -4.56 -2.95 17.36
C ARG A 98 -3.66 -4.08 17.85
N ARG A 99 -4.27 -5.17 18.32
CA ARG A 99 -3.52 -6.32 18.84
C ARG A 99 -2.44 -6.78 17.86
N ILE A 100 -2.81 -6.96 16.59
CA ILE A 100 -1.86 -7.44 15.59
C ILE A 100 -0.88 -6.32 15.17
N LEU A 101 -1.37 -5.12 14.87
CA LEU A 101 -0.57 -4.10 14.17
C LEU A 101 0.20 -3.16 15.10
N LEU A 102 -0.13 -3.11 16.38
CA LEU A 102 0.48 -2.19 17.34
C LEU A 102 1.07 -2.90 18.57
N GLU A 103 0.50 -4.04 18.98
CA GLU A 103 1.01 -4.80 20.13
C GLU A 103 1.96 -5.93 19.69
N THR A 104 1.63 -6.62 18.60
CA THR A 104 2.45 -7.73 18.08
C THR A 104 3.51 -7.24 17.08
N THR A 105 3.16 -6.27 16.24
CA THR A 105 4.08 -5.69 15.25
C THR A 105 4.87 -4.52 15.88
N PRO A 106 6.20 -4.44 15.70
CA PRO A 106 6.97 -3.29 16.16
C PRO A 106 6.50 -1.96 15.55
N VAL A 107 6.19 -0.99 16.40
CA VAL A 107 5.85 0.38 16.02
C VAL A 107 7.08 1.27 16.19
N TYR A 108 7.47 1.96 15.13
CA TYR A 108 8.62 2.85 15.12
C TYR A 108 8.17 4.30 15.22
N THR A 109 8.89 5.10 16.00
CA THR A 109 8.64 6.54 16.19
C THR A 109 9.75 7.41 15.63
N ASN A 110 10.91 6.81 15.33
CA ASN A 110 12.10 7.48 14.82
C ASN A 110 12.36 7.11 13.36
N LEU A 111 12.36 8.09 12.45
CA LEU A 111 12.52 7.81 11.03
C LEU A 111 13.98 7.45 10.67
N GLN A 112 14.96 7.99 11.40
CA GLN A 112 16.38 7.69 11.14
C GLN A 112 16.69 6.21 11.38
N ARG A 113 16.13 5.62 12.45
CA ARG A 113 16.22 4.17 12.71
C ARG A 113 15.70 3.33 11.55
N LEU A 114 14.60 3.74 10.93
CA LEU A 114 14.06 3.07 9.74
C LEU A 114 14.98 3.22 8.53
N ILE A 115 15.56 4.41 8.31
CA ILE A 115 16.51 4.66 7.22
C ILE A 115 17.76 3.77 7.37
N ASP A 116 18.32 3.68 8.57
CA ASP A 116 19.51 2.87 8.84
C ASP A 116 19.19 1.37 8.73
N GLY A 117 18.00 0.96 9.19
CA GLY A 117 17.48 -0.40 9.00
C GLY A 117 17.33 -0.79 7.53
N ALA A 118 16.86 0.13 6.68
CA ALA A 118 16.77 -0.08 5.24
C ALA A 118 18.14 -0.18 4.57
N LYS A 119 19.08 0.71 4.90
CA LYS A 119 20.45 0.69 4.36
C LYS A 119 21.21 -0.58 4.73
N THR A 120 20.92 -1.16 5.89
CA THR A 120 21.49 -2.43 6.36
C THR A 120 20.68 -3.66 5.96
N ASN A 121 19.67 -3.50 5.10
CA ASN A 121 18.76 -4.55 4.62
C ASN A 121 18.02 -5.32 5.72
N LYS A 122 17.82 -4.72 6.90
CA LYS A 122 17.13 -5.36 8.02
C LYS A 122 15.62 -5.26 7.93
N MET A 123 15.13 -4.21 7.26
CA MET A 123 13.70 -3.96 7.11
C MET A 123 13.40 -3.10 5.89
N SER A 124 12.22 -3.30 5.33
CA SER A 124 11.70 -2.52 4.21
C SER A 124 10.19 -2.24 4.31
N LEU A 125 9.56 -2.70 5.39
CA LEU A 125 8.18 -2.43 5.80
C LEU A 125 8.15 -2.09 7.29
N ALA A 126 7.30 -1.15 7.69
CA ALA A 126 7.19 -0.76 9.09
C ALA A 126 5.82 -0.14 9.40
N VAL A 127 5.38 -0.28 10.65
CA VAL A 127 4.39 0.63 11.23
C VAL A 127 5.14 1.80 11.83
N PHE A 128 4.75 3.02 11.46
CA PHE A 128 5.36 4.24 11.94
C PHE A 128 4.32 5.11 12.64
N LYS A 129 4.67 5.59 13.83
CA LYS A 129 3.86 6.53 14.61
C LYS A 129 4.54 7.90 14.60
N PRO A 130 4.04 8.88 13.81
CA PRO A 130 4.54 10.25 13.90
C PRO A 130 4.17 10.85 15.26
N LYS A 131 5.02 11.73 15.78
CA LYS A 131 4.72 12.53 16.97
C LYS A 131 3.60 13.52 16.70
N ARG A 132 3.64 14.17 15.53
CA ARG A 132 2.55 14.97 14.98
C ARG A 132 2.61 15.03 13.46
N VAL A 133 1.45 15.06 12.82
CA VAL A 133 1.35 15.41 11.40
C VAL A 133 1.25 16.94 11.31
N LEU A 134 2.09 17.54 10.48
CA LEU A 134 2.22 18.99 10.30
C LEU A 134 1.33 19.51 9.18
N GLY A 135 1.06 18.69 8.16
CA GLY A 135 0.16 19.06 7.07
C GLY A 135 0.00 17.96 6.03
N PHE A 136 -1.06 18.11 5.24
CA PHE A 136 -1.32 17.31 4.05
C PHE A 136 -1.20 18.18 2.79
N SER A 137 -0.49 17.70 1.78
CA SER A 137 -0.25 18.46 0.54
C SER A 137 -0.38 17.57 -0.68
N TRP A 138 -0.67 18.17 -1.84
CA TRP A 138 -0.64 17.49 -3.13
C TRP A 138 0.12 18.31 -4.17
N GLU A 139 0.66 17.62 -5.17
CA GLU A 139 1.36 18.20 -6.32
C GLU A 139 0.78 17.60 -7.61
N GLU A 140 0.74 18.38 -8.68
CA GLU A 140 0.30 17.89 -10.00
C GLU A 140 1.31 16.89 -10.57
N GLU A 141 0.79 15.82 -11.17
CA GLU A 141 1.55 14.77 -11.81
C GLU A 141 1.12 14.64 -13.27
N GLU A 142 2.03 14.11 -14.10
CA GLU A 142 1.74 13.77 -15.49
C GLU A 142 0.50 12.87 -15.57
N ARG A 143 -0.51 13.31 -16.33
CA ARG A 143 -1.86 12.71 -16.34
C ARG A 143 -1.92 11.40 -17.11
N ASP A 144 -1.04 11.24 -18.08
CA ASP A 144 -0.98 10.08 -18.95
C ASP A 144 0.18 9.16 -18.57
N TRP A 145 -0.03 7.88 -18.83
CA TRP A 145 1.07 6.93 -18.83
C TRP A 145 1.95 7.19 -20.04
N GLU A 146 3.26 7.04 -19.84
CA GLU A 146 4.23 7.24 -20.91
C GLU A 146 3.91 6.30 -22.11
N PRO A 147 3.77 6.84 -23.35
CA PRO A 147 3.27 6.09 -24.49
C PRO A 147 4.09 4.85 -24.83
N THR A 148 5.42 4.90 -24.72
CA THR A 148 6.27 3.74 -25.05
C THR A 148 6.08 2.60 -24.05
N ARG A 149 5.87 2.89 -22.76
CA ARG A 149 5.47 1.88 -21.75
C ARG A 149 4.10 1.27 -22.05
N LEU A 150 3.13 2.06 -22.49
CA LEU A 150 1.81 1.56 -22.88
C LEU A 150 1.88 0.65 -24.11
N GLU A 151 2.61 1.06 -25.15
CA GLU A 151 2.79 0.26 -26.37
C GLU A 151 3.52 -1.05 -26.08
N GLN A 152 4.60 -1.00 -25.29
CA GLN A 152 5.35 -2.20 -24.90
C GLN A 152 4.45 -3.18 -24.13
N MET A 153 3.65 -2.68 -23.18
CA MET A 153 2.70 -3.51 -22.43
C MET A 153 1.63 -4.15 -23.35
N ARG A 154 1.08 -3.38 -24.31
CA ARG A 154 0.09 -3.88 -25.28
C ARG A 154 0.68 -4.95 -26.21
N ARG A 155 1.90 -4.73 -26.73
CA ARG A 155 2.60 -5.70 -27.58
C ARG A 155 2.84 -7.02 -26.85
N GLN A 156 3.28 -6.96 -25.59
CA GLN A 156 3.53 -8.15 -24.79
C GLN A 156 2.24 -8.88 -24.39
N SER A 157 1.15 -8.15 -24.17
CA SER A 157 -0.17 -8.75 -23.91
C SER A 157 -0.75 -9.44 -25.16
N ASN A 158 -0.41 -8.96 -26.35
CA ASN A 158 -0.87 -9.52 -27.63
C ASN A 158 -0.03 -10.72 -28.12
N GLN A 159 1.21 -10.89 -27.64
CA GLN A 159 2.07 -12.02 -28.03
C GLN A 159 1.60 -13.40 -27.53
N GLY A 160 0.56 -13.45 -26.66
CA GLY A 160 -0.05 -14.69 -26.16
C GLY A 160 -1.37 -15.09 -26.83
N LEU A 161 -1.88 -14.33 -27.80
CA LEU A 161 -3.19 -14.53 -28.46
C LEU A 161 -3.22 -15.73 -29.43
N LEU A 162 -2.88 -16.93 -28.96
CA LEU A 162 -3.06 -18.17 -29.71
C LEU A 162 -4.34 -18.93 -29.32
N PHE A 163 -5.06 -18.51 -28.27
CA PHE A 163 -6.29 -19.17 -27.79
C PHE A 163 -7.40 -18.17 -27.42
N GLU A 164 -8.66 -18.50 -27.73
CA GLU A 164 -9.86 -17.64 -27.58
C GLU A 164 -10.26 -17.35 -26.12
N GLU A 165 -9.79 -18.14 -25.14
CA GLU A 165 -10.09 -17.96 -23.71
C GLU A 165 -9.51 -16.67 -23.10
N GLU A 166 -8.64 -15.97 -23.83
CA GLU A 166 -8.00 -14.73 -23.39
C GLU A 166 -8.73 -13.45 -23.88
N ALA A 167 -9.97 -13.57 -24.38
CA ALA A 167 -10.75 -12.45 -24.91
C ALA A 167 -10.94 -11.28 -23.90
N TRP A 168 -10.97 -11.56 -22.60
CA TRP A 168 -11.01 -10.53 -21.53
C TRP A 168 -9.77 -9.61 -21.54
N ARG A 169 -8.63 -10.05 -22.10
CA ARG A 169 -7.42 -9.24 -22.24
C ARG A 169 -7.56 -8.14 -23.30
N LYS A 170 -8.47 -8.28 -24.27
CA LYS A 170 -8.77 -7.23 -25.26
C LYS A 170 -9.60 -6.07 -24.66
N THR A 171 -10.34 -6.31 -23.58
CA THR A 171 -11.19 -5.31 -22.90
C THR A 171 -10.58 -4.74 -21.63
N PHE A 172 -9.41 -5.23 -21.19
CA PHE A 172 -8.74 -4.72 -20.00
C PHE A 172 -8.29 -3.26 -20.19
N LYS A 173 -9.09 -2.33 -19.68
CA LYS A 173 -8.75 -0.91 -19.65
C LYS A 173 -7.68 -0.67 -18.60
N VAL A 174 -6.58 -0.08 -19.05
CA VAL A 174 -5.50 0.38 -18.18
C VAL A 174 -6.08 1.34 -17.14
N ILE A 175 -5.67 1.20 -15.88
CA ILE A 175 -6.06 2.13 -14.83
C ILE A 175 -5.59 3.54 -15.20
N PRO A 176 -6.45 4.56 -15.06
CA PRO A 176 -6.00 5.94 -15.21
C PRO A 176 -4.84 6.22 -14.28
N LYS A 177 -3.80 6.91 -14.78
CA LYS A 177 -2.75 7.41 -13.92
C LYS A 177 -3.34 8.49 -13.01
N LEU A 178 -2.91 8.51 -11.75
CA LEU A 178 -3.37 9.52 -10.81
C LEU A 178 -2.72 10.87 -11.21
N PRO A 179 -3.50 11.94 -11.43
CA PRO A 179 -2.97 13.22 -11.88
C PRO A 179 -2.37 14.06 -10.74
N TYR A 180 -2.30 13.50 -9.52
CA TYR A 180 -1.75 14.14 -8.35
C TYR A 180 -0.93 13.15 -7.53
N SER A 181 0.15 13.63 -6.93
CA SER A 181 0.84 12.95 -5.83
C SER A 181 0.41 13.59 -4.51
N PHE A 182 0.14 12.77 -3.51
CA PHE A 182 -0.28 13.22 -2.18
C PHE A 182 0.83 12.95 -1.18
N SER A 183 1.02 13.82 -0.19
CA SER A 183 2.07 13.69 0.81
C SER A 183 1.59 14.13 2.19
N TYR A 184 2.15 13.50 3.23
CA TYR A 184 2.12 14.05 4.58
C TYR A 184 3.47 14.65 4.93
N GLU A 185 3.44 15.80 5.59
CA GLU A 185 4.55 16.32 6.37
C GLU A 185 4.32 15.98 7.84
N PHE A 186 5.32 15.46 8.54
CA PHE A 186 5.22 15.09 9.95
C PHE A 186 6.53 15.32 10.70
N GLU A 187 6.42 15.33 12.03
CA GLU A 187 7.53 15.34 12.97
C GLU A 187 7.64 13.96 13.65
N ASP A 188 8.86 13.43 13.76
CA ASP A 188 9.16 12.19 14.49
C ASP A 188 9.43 12.46 15.98
N ASP A 189 9.78 11.43 16.76
CA ASP A 189 10.03 11.55 18.20
C ASP A 189 11.20 12.50 18.56
N GLU A 190 12.23 12.55 17.71
CA GLU A 190 13.40 13.43 17.87
C GLU A 190 13.19 14.85 17.31
N GLY A 191 12.00 15.14 16.77
CA GLY A 191 11.70 16.47 16.23
C GLY A 191 12.10 16.65 14.76
N LYS A 192 12.56 15.60 14.08
CA LYS A 192 12.92 15.67 12.67
C LYS A 192 11.65 15.80 11.83
N ARG A 193 11.62 16.83 10.99
CA ARG A 193 10.54 17.03 10.01
C ARG A 193 10.83 16.25 8.75
N SER A 194 9.81 15.61 8.19
CA SER A 194 9.93 14.85 6.95
C SER A 194 8.63 14.89 6.16
N LYS A 195 8.76 15.00 4.83
CA LYS A 195 7.66 14.92 3.87
C LYS A 195 7.75 13.60 3.12
N LEU A 196 6.72 12.76 3.22
CA LEU A 196 6.67 11.47 2.52
C LEU A 196 5.43 11.40 1.63
N GLN A 197 5.63 10.92 0.39
CA GLN A 197 4.56 10.65 -0.56
C GLN A 197 3.73 9.43 -0.15
N ILE A 198 2.43 9.49 -0.41
CA ILE A 198 1.43 8.44 -0.19
C ILE A 198 1.20 7.70 -1.50
N LEU A 199 1.59 6.41 -1.56
CA LEU A 199 1.40 5.52 -2.70
C LEU A 199 0.25 4.51 -2.48
N ASP A 200 -0.60 4.75 -1.48
CA ASP A 200 -1.73 3.90 -1.14
C ASP A 200 -2.79 3.87 -2.26
N TRP A 201 -3.40 2.71 -2.49
CA TRP A 201 -4.58 2.59 -3.35
C TRP A 201 -5.74 3.43 -2.84
N GLU A 202 -5.94 3.49 -1.52
CA GLU A 202 -7.14 4.08 -0.92
C GLU A 202 -7.26 5.58 -1.19
N ILE A 203 -6.13 6.32 -1.24
CA ILE A 203 -6.15 7.75 -1.56
C ILE A 203 -6.51 8.01 -3.02
N GLY A 204 -5.96 7.21 -3.95
CA GLY A 204 -6.30 7.31 -5.37
C GLY A 204 -7.76 6.94 -5.63
N ALA A 205 -8.24 5.86 -5.00
CA ALA A 205 -9.64 5.47 -5.07
C ALA A 205 -10.59 6.54 -4.49
N LEU A 206 -10.20 7.19 -3.40
CA LEU A 206 -10.92 8.31 -2.82
C LEU A 206 -10.98 9.50 -3.78
N TYR A 207 -9.85 9.92 -4.35
CA TYR A 207 -9.80 11.01 -5.33
C TYR A 207 -10.76 10.75 -6.50
N TRP A 208 -10.69 9.57 -7.14
CA TRP A 208 -11.58 9.24 -8.25
C TRP A 208 -13.05 9.21 -7.84
N LYS A 209 -13.36 8.78 -6.61
CA LYS A 209 -14.73 8.81 -6.06
C LYS A 209 -15.21 10.25 -5.85
N CYS A 210 -14.37 11.13 -5.31
CA CYS A 210 -14.68 12.54 -5.11
C CYS A 210 -14.86 13.27 -6.44
N LEU A 211 -13.99 13.02 -7.43
CA LEU A 211 -14.07 13.61 -8.76
C LEU A 211 -15.39 13.26 -9.48
N ARG A 212 -15.83 12.00 -9.38
CA ARG A 212 -17.14 11.58 -9.92
C ARG A 212 -18.30 12.28 -9.23
N LYS A 213 -18.21 12.52 -7.92
CA LYS A 213 -19.25 13.21 -7.14
C LYS A 213 -19.27 14.72 -7.34
N ALA A 214 -18.14 15.31 -7.73
CA ALA A 214 -17.96 16.73 -7.99
C ALA A 214 -18.12 17.06 -9.49
N GLU A 215 -18.74 16.18 -10.28
CA GLU A 215 -18.97 16.39 -11.71
C GLU A 215 -17.71 16.78 -12.52
N LYS A 216 -16.57 16.16 -12.18
CA LYS A 216 -15.23 16.42 -12.75
C LYS A 216 -14.57 17.74 -12.31
N ASN A 217 -15.08 18.41 -11.28
CA ASN A 217 -14.35 19.49 -10.62
C ASN A 217 -13.19 18.91 -9.79
N GLU A 218 -11.96 19.14 -10.24
CA GLU A 218 -10.75 18.62 -9.59
C GLU A 218 -10.46 19.30 -8.26
N GLU A 219 -10.67 20.62 -8.16
CA GLU A 219 -10.42 21.39 -6.94
C GLU A 219 -11.34 20.93 -5.81
N GLU A 220 -12.63 20.77 -6.09
CA GLU A 220 -13.59 20.23 -5.12
C GLU A 220 -13.27 18.77 -4.73
N ALA A 221 -12.75 17.97 -5.68
CA ALA A 221 -12.35 16.60 -5.40
C ALA A 221 -11.14 16.54 -4.46
N LEU A 222 -10.13 17.40 -4.70
CA LEU A 222 -8.93 17.53 -3.87
C LEU A 222 -9.28 18.01 -2.46
N GLU A 223 -10.17 18.99 -2.34
CA GLU A 223 -10.61 19.48 -1.03
C GLU A 223 -11.33 18.38 -0.24
N LYS A 224 -12.16 17.56 -0.88
CA LYS A 224 -12.78 16.39 -0.22
C LYS A 224 -11.76 15.34 0.21
N VAL A 225 -10.65 15.17 -0.53
CA VAL A 225 -9.54 14.30 -0.11
C VAL A 225 -8.83 14.91 1.10
N ARG A 226 -8.54 16.21 1.08
CA ARG A 226 -7.94 16.95 2.19
C ARG A 226 -8.77 16.82 3.46
N ILE A 227 -10.06 17.11 3.42
CA ILE A 227 -10.98 16.95 4.56
C ILE A 227 -10.90 15.53 5.15
N LYS A 228 -10.74 14.51 4.30
CA LYS A 228 -10.65 13.12 4.78
C LYS A 228 -9.32 12.81 5.45
N TYR A 229 -8.21 13.20 4.84
CA TYR A 229 -6.85 12.85 5.27
C TYR A 229 -6.29 13.80 6.33
N GLU A 230 -6.69 15.06 6.31
CA GLU A 230 -6.26 16.06 7.26
C GLU A 230 -7.27 16.17 8.40
N ASP A 231 -8.51 16.56 8.12
CA ASP A 231 -9.46 16.85 9.21
C ASP A 231 -9.90 15.56 9.92
N GLN A 232 -10.42 14.56 9.19
CA GLN A 232 -11.01 13.36 9.82
C GLN A 232 -9.99 12.33 10.32
N PHE A 233 -8.88 12.14 9.61
CA PHE A 233 -7.87 11.14 10.00
C PHE A 233 -6.97 11.63 11.14
N LEU A 234 -6.73 12.94 11.25
CA LEU A 234 -5.90 13.48 12.34
C LEU A 234 -6.67 13.66 13.65
N GLU A 235 -8.01 13.63 13.63
CA GLU A 235 -8.85 13.44 14.83
C GLU A 235 -8.67 12.05 15.50
N ARG A 236 -7.93 11.16 14.87
CA ARG A 236 -7.71 9.77 15.30
C ARG A 236 -6.26 9.53 15.66
N ASP A 237 -5.99 8.36 16.25
CA ASP A 237 -4.65 7.92 16.58
C ASP A 237 -3.94 7.41 15.31
N ILE A 238 -3.43 8.34 14.51
CA ILE A 238 -2.86 8.03 13.19
C ILE A 238 -1.56 7.25 13.29
N HIS A 239 -1.50 6.14 12.57
CA HIS A 239 -0.31 5.36 12.27
C HIS A 239 -0.13 5.27 10.76
N LEU A 240 1.10 5.17 10.30
CA LEU A 240 1.46 5.09 8.89
C LEU A 240 2.11 3.74 8.61
N PHE A 241 1.66 3.06 7.56
CA PHE A 241 2.41 1.93 7.02
C PHE A 241 3.43 2.48 6.04
N LEU A 242 4.70 2.29 6.34
CA LEU A 242 5.80 2.71 5.49
C LEU A 242 6.35 1.50 4.72
N GLY A 243 6.77 1.75 3.49
CA GLY A 243 7.49 0.78 2.68
C GLY A 243 8.56 1.45 1.84
N THR A 244 9.61 0.70 1.50
CA THR A 244 10.60 1.20 0.55
C THR A 244 10.27 0.80 -0.88
N THR A 245 10.85 1.50 -1.85
CA THR A 245 10.89 1.05 -3.24
C THR A 245 12.19 0.30 -3.53
N GLN A 246 12.13 -0.75 -4.35
CA GLN A 246 13.30 -1.60 -4.61
C GLN A 246 14.50 -0.81 -5.16
N GLN A 247 14.24 0.11 -6.11
CA GLN A 247 15.26 0.93 -6.77
C GLN A 247 16.05 1.80 -5.78
N PHE A 248 15.37 2.32 -4.76
CA PHE A 248 15.95 3.30 -3.85
C PHE A 248 16.37 2.71 -2.50
N HIS A 249 16.09 1.42 -2.25
CA HIS A 249 16.21 0.78 -0.94
C HIS A 249 17.57 1.00 -0.26
N PHE A 250 18.68 0.84 -1.01
CA PHE A 250 20.04 0.97 -0.47
C PHE A 250 20.66 2.34 -0.66
N VAL A 251 20.19 3.11 -1.63
CA VAL A 251 20.92 4.27 -2.17
C VAL A 251 20.28 5.60 -1.82
N ALA A 252 18.97 5.64 -1.58
CA ALA A 252 18.31 6.91 -1.29
C ALA A 252 18.67 7.40 0.13
N PRO A 253 18.83 8.72 0.32
CA PRO A 253 18.95 9.31 1.65
C PRO A 253 17.79 8.90 2.56
N ASN A 254 16.58 8.87 2.01
CA ASN A 254 15.39 8.29 2.62
C ASN A 254 14.67 7.38 1.61
N PRO A 255 14.67 6.06 1.79
CA PRO A 255 14.04 5.13 0.86
C PRO A 255 12.54 4.90 1.14
N TRP A 256 11.99 5.48 2.21
CA TRP A 256 10.65 5.18 2.70
C TRP A 256 9.59 6.08 2.06
N VAL A 257 8.44 5.48 1.76
CA VAL A 257 7.21 6.15 1.34
C VAL A 257 6.03 5.62 2.15
N ILE A 258 4.97 6.40 2.25
CA ILE A 258 3.74 5.97 2.91
C ILE A 258 2.99 5.07 1.94
N ILE A 259 2.82 3.81 2.31
CA ILE A 259 2.11 2.81 1.48
C ILE A 259 0.70 2.55 2.00
N GLY A 260 0.38 2.99 3.22
CA GLY A 260 -0.98 3.01 3.74
C GLY A 260 -1.14 3.87 4.98
N VAL A 261 -2.37 4.33 5.22
CA VAL A 261 -2.72 5.10 6.43
C VAL A 261 -3.62 4.26 7.34
N PHE A 262 -3.36 4.31 8.64
CA PHE A 262 -4.07 3.56 9.67
C PHE A 262 -4.57 4.49 10.79
N PRO A 263 -5.72 5.16 10.59
CA PRO A 263 -6.28 6.12 11.53
C PRO A 263 -7.22 5.43 12.51
N ILE A 264 -6.66 4.84 13.57
CA ILE A 264 -7.44 4.06 14.54
C ILE A 264 -8.15 5.00 15.53
N PRO A 265 -9.39 4.70 15.98
CA PRO A 265 -10.04 5.51 17.00
C PRO A 265 -9.19 5.64 18.28
N TYR A 266 -9.29 6.71 19.06
CA TYR A 266 -8.65 6.71 20.38
C TYR A 266 -9.35 5.72 21.32
N ASP A 267 -8.56 4.93 22.07
CA ASP A 267 -9.11 4.11 23.14
C ASP A 267 -8.96 4.83 24.49
N ARG A 268 -9.97 5.61 24.86
CA ARG A 268 -10.00 6.39 26.11
C ARG A 268 -10.14 5.54 27.38
N GLN A 269 -10.13 4.21 27.26
CA GLN A 269 -10.40 3.29 28.38
C GLN A 269 -9.14 2.75 29.08
N MET A 270 -7.94 3.02 28.55
CA MET A 270 -6.66 2.55 29.12
C MET A 270 -5.96 3.54 30.06
N SER A 271 -6.54 4.72 30.31
CA SER A 271 -5.94 5.77 31.17
C SER A 271 -6.37 5.70 32.64
N LEU A 272 -6.91 4.57 33.09
CA LEU A 272 -7.33 4.34 34.48
C LEU A 272 -6.76 3.02 35.00
N ILE A 273 -5.43 2.93 35.08
CA ILE A 273 -4.71 2.02 35.97
C ILE A 273 -3.56 2.80 36.59
#